data_AF-B0CCU1-F1
#
_entry.id   AF-B0CCU1-F1
#
_cell.length_a   1.000
_cell.length_b   1.000
_cell.length_c   1.000
_cell.angle_alpha   90.00
_cell.angle_beta   90.00
_cell.angle_gamma   90.00
#
_symmetry.space_group_name_H-M   'P 1'
#
loop_
_entity.id
_entity.type
_entity.pdbx_description
1 polymer ?
#
loop_
_entity_poly.entity_id
_entity_poly.type
_entity_poly.pdbx_seq_one_letter_code
_entity_poly.pdbx_strand_id
1 'polypeptide(L)'
;MSSCKEITQIQTQNKYLNATLKPGVGFGDINLRSTSLREITAQLGRNYKRKVRGLTEHKCEDGVCTSGRLEIITLNYKSQGLQFMFEQRVNQLKREGALPLKEIRVNCIKDKCPYKGKTEQGIGLGDTRKQIKEAYGNPKRSPTNTWQWSYPKKGISFEIDKKYGDPVQDSDRIKTIVISKDLR
;
A
#
# COMPACT_ATOMS: atom_id res chain seq x y z
N MET A 1 -20.16 -22.31 20.84
CA MET A 1 -18.93 -22.40 20.01
C MET A 1 -18.55 -21.10 19.26
N SER A 2 -19.22 -19.96 19.49
CA SER A 2 -18.96 -18.71 18.74
C SER A 2 -17.82 -17.83 19.29
N SER A 3 -17.58 -17.83 20.61
CA SER A 3 -16.70 -16.81 21.23
C SER A 3 -15.20 -17.01 20.94
N CYS A 4 -14.73 -18.26 20.77
CA CYS A 4 -13.31 -18.51 20.51
C CYS A 4 -12.86 -18.00 19.13
N LYS A 5 -13.70 -18.14 18.09
CA LYS A 5 -13.37 -17.64 16.74
C LYS A 5 -13.26 -16.12 16.71
N GLU A 6 -14.10 -15.44 17.49
CA GLU A 6 -14.18 -13.98 17.55
C GLU A 6 -12.98 -13.37 18.28
N ILE A 7 -12.53 -14.00 19.38
CA ILE A 7 -11.33 -13.59 20.13
C ILE A 7 -10.07 -13.72 19.26
N THR A 8 -9.90 -14.82 18.53
CA THR A 8 -8.74 -15.03 17.63
C THR A 8 -8.73 -14.01 16.47
N GLN A 9 -9.90 -13.66 15.94
CA GLN A 9 -10.01 -12.68 14.86
C GLN A 9 -9.64 -11.26 15.32
N ILE A 10 -10.06 -10.86 16.52
CA ILE A 10 -9.71 -9.54 17.11
C ILE A 10 -8.21 -9.45 17.40
N GLN A 11 -7.62 -10.50 17.97
CA GLN A 11 -6.17 -10.54 18.25
C GLN A 11 -5.33 -10.46 16.97
N THR A 12 -5.76 -11.15 15.92
CA THR A 12 -5.07 -11.14 14.62
C THR A 12 -5.15 -9.76 13.95
N GLN A 13 -6.30 -9.09 14.04
CA GLN A 13 -6.46 -7.72 13.52
C GLN A 13 -5.58 -6.72 14.29
N ASN A 14 -5.51 -6.82 15.61
CA ASN A 14 -4.67 -5.94 16.43
C ASN A 14 -3.17 -6.11 16.16
N LYS A 15 -2.70 -7.33 15.82
CA LYS A 15 -1.31 -7.59 15.43
C LYS A 15 -0.89 -6.72 14.24
N TYR A 16 -1.73 -6.64 13.22
CA TYR A 16 -1.38 -5.96 11.96
C TYR A 16 -1.55 -4.44 12.04
N LEU A 17 -2.54 -3.94 12.78
CA LEU A 17 -2.78 -2.50 12.89
C LEU A 17 -1.66 -1.74 13.59
N ASN A 18 -0.82 -2.43 14.37
CA ASN A 18 0.30 -1.82 15.11
C ASN A 18 1.68 -2.22 14.56
N ALA A 19 1.73 -3.03 13.50
CA ALA A 19 2.98 -3.55 12.99
C ALA A 19 3.88 -2.44 12.43
N THR A 20 5.19 -2.60 12.56
CA THR A 20 6.15 -1.70 11.92
C THR A 20 6.13 -1.92 10.40
N LEU A 21 5.92 -0.83 9.67
CA LEU A 21 6.04 -0.77 8.22
C LEU A 21 7.51 -0.76 7.81
N LYS A 22 7.91 -1.74 7.00
CA LYS A 22 9.26 -1.84 6.45
C LYS A 22 9.23 -1.45 4.97
N PRO A 23 9.75 -0.25 4.61
CA PRO A 23 9.79 0.25 3.23
C PRO A 23 10.36 -0.79 2.24
N GLY A 24 9.72 -0.97 1.08
CA GLY A 24 10.11 -1.99 0.09
C GLY A 24 9.99 -3.46 0.53
N VAL A 25 9.53 -3.75 1.75
CA VAL A 25 9.50 -5.10 2.32
C VAL A 25 8.09 -5.54 2.69
N GLY A 26 7.39 -4.86 3.61
CA GLY A 26 6.12 -5.33 4.15
C GLY A 26 5.88 -4.94 5.61
N PHE A 27 5.08 -5.70 6.35
CA PHE A 27 4.90 -5.57 7.80
C PHE A 27 4.45 -6.91 8.42
N GLY A 28 4.92 -7.20 9.63
CA GLY A 28 4.63 -8.48 10.29
C GLY A 28 5.09 -9.67 9.43
N ASP A 29 4.17 -10.58 9.13
CA ASP A 29 4.36 -11.72 8.22
C ASP A 29 3.83 -11.45 6.80
N ILE A 30 3.30 -10.25 6.53
CA ILE A 30 2.84 -9.82 5.21
C ILE A 30 3.98 -9.12 4.48
N ASN A 31 4.45 -9.70 3.39
CA ASN A 31 5.65 -9.29 2.67
C ASN A 31 5.40 -9.16 1.16
N LEU A 32 5.97 -8.11 0.58
CA LEU A 32 5.94 -7.83 -0.84
C LEU A 32 6.68 -8.93 -1.62
N ARG A 33 6.04 -9.37 -2.70
CA ARG A 33 6.45 -10.42 -3.64
C ARG A 33 6.44 -11.86 -3.10
N SER A 34 6.40 -12.07 -1.78
CA SER A 34 6.36 -13.41 -1.18
C SER A 34 4.98 -13.78 -0.66
N THR A 35 4.24 -12.84 -0.05
CA THR A 35 2.88 -13.12 0.41
C THR A 35 1.91 -13.09 -0.77
N SER A 36 1.10 -14.13 -0.87
CA SER A 36 0.12 -14.33 -1.92
C SER A 36 -1.25 -13.78 -1.55
N LEU A 37 -2.10 -13.60 -2.57
CA LEU A 37 -3.50 -13.22 -2.36
C LEU A 37 -4.21 -14.18 -1.40
N ARG A 38 -4.02 -15.50 -1.57
CA ARG A 38 -4.63 -16.50 -0.70
C ARG A 38 -4.20 -16.32 0.75
N GLU A 39 -2.91 -16.11 1.00
CA GLU A 39 -2.37 -15.92 2.36
C GLU A 39 -2.95 -14.66 3.02
N ILE A 40 -3.03 -13.53 2.30
CA ILE A 40 -3.67 -12.31 2.82
C ILE A 40 -5.12 -12.60 3.26
N THR A 41 -5.89 -13.27 2.41
CA THR A 41 -7.30 -13.58 2.75
C THR A 41 -7.45 -14.59 3.87
N ALA A 42 -6.45 -15.45 4.09
CA ALA A 42 -6.42 -16.39 5.21
C ALA A 42 -6.06 -15.69 6.52
N GLN A 43 -5.10 -14.77 6.49
CA GLN A 43 -4.62 -14.04 7.66
C GLN A 43 -5.61 -12.95 8.14
N LEU A 44 -6.21 -12.19 7.21
CA LEU A 44 -7.08 -11.05 7.55
C LEU A 44 -8.58 -11.37 7.45
N GLY A 45 -8.92 -12.57 6.97
CA GLY A 45 -10.29 -12.97 6.68
C GLY A 45 -10.82 -12.38 5.36
N ARG A 46 -12.06 -12.75 5.01
CA ARG A 46 -12.68 -12.39 3.72
C ARG A 46 -13.50 -11.09 3.75
N ASN A 47 -13.35 -10.29 4.79
CA ASN A 47 -14.11 -9.04 5.00
C ASN A 47 -13.47 -7.85 4.25
N TYR A 48 -13.28 -8.00 2.94
CA TYR A 48 -12.70 -6.99 2.07
C TYR A 48 -13.61 -6.70 0.87
N LYS A 49 -13.50 -5.49 0.31
CA LYS A 49 -14.05 -5.19 -1.01
C LYS A 49 -12.99 -5.48 -2.08
N ARG A 50 -13.29 -6.43 -2.98
CA ARG A 50 -12.45 -6.72 -4.15
C ARG A 50 -12.72 -5.72 -5.26
N LYS A 51 -11.68 -5.26 -5.95
CA LYS A 51 -11.76 -4.52 -7.22
C LYS A 51 -10.78 -5.09 -8.22
N VAL A 52 -11.16 -5.13 -9.49
CA VAL A 52 -10.27 -5.50 -10.60
C VAL A 52 -10.27 -4.34 -11.59
N ARG A 53 -9.09 -3.95 -12.03
CA ARG A 53 -8.91 -2.94 -13.08
C ARG A 53 -8.04 -3.53 -14.18
N GLY A 54 -8.58 -3.64 -15.39
CA GLY A 54 -7.81 -3.95 -16.58
C GLY A 54 -7.06 -2.72 -17.09
N LEU A 55 -5.83 -2.91 -17.51
CA LEU A 55 -4.98 -1.93 -18.18
C LEU A 55 -4.35 -2.58 -19.42
N THR A 56 -4.21 -1.79 -20.48
CA THR A 56 -3.40 -2.16 -21.63
C THR A 56 -1.99 -1.62 -21.40
N GLU A 57 -1.00 -2.50 -21.37
CA GLU A 57 0.42 -2.14 -21.31
C GLU A 57 0.98 -2.21 -22.73
N HIS A 58 1.50 -1.10 -23.23
CA HIS A 58 2.26 -1.07 -24.48
C HIS A 58 3.75 -1.09 -24.14
N LYS A 59 4.49 -2.00 -24.75
CA LYS A 59 5.95 -2.05 -24.65
C LYS A 59 6.54 -2.04 -26.05
N CYS A 60 7.40 -1.08 -26.33
CA CYS A 60 8.18 -1.04 -27.55
C CYS A 60 9.64 -1.26 -27.16
N GLU A 61 10.21 -2.37 -27.60
CA GLU A 61 11.63 -2.72 -27.44
C GLU A 61 12.19 -2.97 -28.85
N ASP A 62 13.31 -2.33 -29.19
CA ASP A 62 13.98 -2.43 -30.50
C ASP A 62 13.06 -2.26 -31.72
N GLY A 63 12.11 -1.32 -31.64
CA GLY A 63 11.17 -1.02 -32.73
C GLY A 63 9.98 -1.99 -32.83
N VAL A 64 9.93 -3.04 -32.01
CA VAL A 64 8.81 -3.98 -31.94
C VAL A 64 7.89 -3.58 -30.79
N CYS A 65 6.67 -3.16 -31.11
CA CYS A 65 5.66 -2.83 -30.12
C CYS A 65 4.75 -4.03 -29.85
N THR A 66 4.73 -4.48 -28.60
CA THR A 66 3.79 -5.49 -28.10
C THR A 66 2.75 -4.83 -27.20
N SER A 67 1.50 -5.29 -27.31
CA SER A 67 0.43 -4.93 -26.38
C SER A 67 0.13 -6.12 -25.47
N GLY A 68 0.17 -5.88 -24.17
CA GLY A 68 -0.18 -6.84 -23.14
C GLY A 68 -1.39 -6.33 -22.36
N ARG A 69 -2.19 -7.26 -21.82
CA ARG A 69 -3.23 -6.92 -20.85
C ARG A 69 -2.72 -7.22 -19.44
N LEU A 70 -2.81 -6.21 -18.59
CA LEU A 70 -2.48 -6.25 -17.18
C LEU A 70 -3.78 -6.11 -16.38
N GLU A 71 -3.97 -6.95 -15.37
CA GLU A 71 -5.05 -6.83 -14.42
C GLU A 71 -4.48 -6.50 -13.05
N ILE A 72 -4.97 -5.40 -12.47
CA ILE A 72 -4.67 -5.00 -11.11
C ILE A 72 -5.83 -5.46 -10.24
N ILE A 73 -5.55 -6.36 -9.31
CA ILE A 73 -6.50 -6.85 -8.33
C ILE A 73 -6.21 -6.16 -7.01
N THR A 74 -7.24 -5.56 -6.42
CA THR A 74 -7.15 -4.83 -5.16
C THR A 74 -8.07 -5.44 -4.12
N LEU A 75 -7.53 -5.75 -2.95
CA LEU A 75 -8.31 -6.09 -1.76
C LEU A 75 -8.33 -4.89 -0.84
N ASN A 76 -9.53 -4.37 -0.54
CA ASN A 76 -9.70 -3.20 0.32
C ASN A 76 -10.38 -3.59 1.64
N TYR A 77 -9.61 -3.62 2.72
CA TYR A 77 -10.06 -3.85 4.10
C TYR A 77 -10.42 -2.50 4.72
N LYS A 78 -11.53 -1.93 4.26
CA LYS A 78 -11.91 -0.55 4.57
C LYS A 78 -11.89 -0.23 6.05
N SER A 79 -12.42 -1.09 6.93
CA SER A 79 -12.49 -0.83 8.37
C SER A 79 -11.12 -0.76 9.06
N GLN A 80 -10.12 -1.39 8.46
CA GLN A 80 -8.74 -1.44 8.97
C GLN A 80 -7.84 -0.39 8.32
N GLY A 81 -8.33 0.31 7.29
CA GLY A 81 -7.53 1.24 6.49
C GLY A 81 -6.47 0.55 5.64
N LEU A 82 -6.54 -0.77 5.44
CA LEU A 82 -5.55 -1.56 4.68
C LEU A 82 -6.01 -1.83 3.25
N GLN A 83 -5.07 -1.75 2.31
CA GLN A 83 -5.27 -2.14 0.93
C GLN A 83 -4.07 -2.93 0.42
N PHE A 84 -4.36 -4.01 -0.31
CA PHE A 84 -3.36 -4.89 -0.90
C PHE A 84 -3.60 -4.98 -2.40
N MET A 85 -2.53 -4.79 -3.17
CA MET A 85 -2.59 -4.77 -4.63
C MET A 85 -1.74 -5.89 -5.21
N PHE A 86 -2.32 -6.57 -6.18
CA PHE A 86 -1.74 -7.69 -6.91
C PHE A 86 -1.82 -7.38 -8.39
N GLU A 87 -0.89 -7.94 -9.14
CA GLU A 87 -0.87 -7.79 -10.58
C GLU A 87 -0.77 -9.13 -11.27
N GLN A 88 -1.51 -9.24 -12.36
CA GLN A 88 -1.52 -10.39 -13.24
C GLN A 88 -1.44 -9.93 -14.68
N ARG A 89 -0.49 -10.47 -15.45
CA ARG A 89 -0.53 -10.33 -16.90
C ARG A 89 -1.39 -11.45 -17.48
N VAL A 90 -2.29 -11.11 -18.40
CA VAL A 90 -3.24 -12.08 -18.99
C VAL A 90 -2.55 -13.18 -19.78
N ASN A 91 -1.33 -12.93 -20.29
CA ASN A 91 -0.50 -13.94 -20.95
C ASN A 91 0.35 -14.78 -19.97
N GLN A 92 0.32 -14.48 -18.67
CA GLN A 92 1.03 -15.20 -17.62
C GLN A 92 0.04 -15.64 -16.54
N LEU A 93 -0.96 -16.43 -16.94
CA LEU A 93 -2.06 -16.88 -16.10
C LEU A 93 -1.58 -17.74 -14.92
N LYS A 94 -1.19 -17.07 -13.83
CA LYS A 94 -1.09 -17.69 -12.51
C LYS A 94 -2.50 -17.86 -11.94
N ARG A 95 -2.70 -18.87 -11.11
CA ARG A 95 -3.90 -18.96 -10.28
C ARG A 95 -3.98 -17.69 -9.42
N GLU A 96 -5.13 -17.01 -9.39
CA GLU A 96 -5.30 -15.73 -8.68
C GLU A 96 -4.83 -15.80 -7.22
N GLY A 97 -5.15 -16.90 -6.52
CA GLY A 97 -4.73 -17.10 -5.14
C GLY A 97 -3.22 -17.14 -4.93
N ALA A 98 -2.44 -17.44 -5.97
CA ALA A 98 -0.98 -17.48 -5.96
C ALA A 98 -0.33 -16.18 -6.46
N LEU A 99 -1.12 -15.14 -6.74
CA LEU A 99 -0.56 -13.87 -7.17
C LEU A 99 0.24 -13.23 -6.03
N PRO A 100 1.49 -12.84 -6.28
CA PRO A 100 2.33 -12.23 -5.27
C PRO A 100 1.90 -10.79 -5.01
N LEU A 101 1.93 -10.38 -3.74
CA LEU A 101 1.62 -9.03 -3.31
C LEU A 101 2.60 -8.03 -3.92
N LYS A 102 2.07 -7.00 -4.58
CA LYS A 102 2.89 -5.97 -5.23
C LYS A 102 3.00 -4.70 -4.41
N GLU A 103 1.90 -4.27 -3.80
CA GLU A 103 1.84 -3.00 -3.09
C GLU A 103 0.89 -3.11 -1.90
N ILE A 104 1.30 -2.43 -0.82
CA ILE A 104 0.54 -2.26 0.41
C ILE A 104 0.23 -0.78 0.55
N ARG A 105 -1.02 -0.44 0.86
CA ARG A 105 -1.39 0.91 1.32
C ARG A 105 -2.03 0.83 2.68
N VAL A 106 -1.64 1.76 3.55
CA VAL A 106 -2.34 2.04 4.81
C VAL A 106 -2.88 3.45 4.76
N ASN A 107 -4.15 3.63 5.16
CA ASN A 107 -4.88 4.87 4.97
C ASN A 107 -5.63 5.25 6.25
N CYS A 108 -5.77 6.55 6.49
CA CYS A 108 -6.81 7.07 7.37
C CYS A 108 -8.17 6.96 6.66
N ILE A 109 -9.23 6.76 7.46
CA ILE A 109 -10.62 6.73 7.03
C ILE A 109 -11.30 7.94 7.65
N LYS A 110 -11.65 8.92 6.82
CA LYS A 110 -12.08 10.25 7.32
C LYS A 110 -11.00 10.81 8.25
N ASP A 111 -11.32 11.05 9.51
CA ASP A 111 -10.38 11.58 10.52
C ASP A 111 -9.80 10.53 11.47
N LYS A 112 -10.15 9.25 11.28
CA LYS A 112 -9.63 8.14 12.08
C LYS A 112 -8.58 7.40 11.29
N CYS A 113 -7.42 7.13 11.89
CA CYS A 113 -6.38 6.29 11.31
C CYS A 113 -6.34 4.97 12.10
N PRO A 114 -7.00 3.88 11.63
CA PRO A 114 -7.05 2.63 12.38
C PRO A 114 -5.68 1.97 12.46
N TYR A 115 -4.88 2.08 11.40
CA TYR A 115 -3.49 1.71 11.42
C TYR A 115 -2.69 2.69 12.29
N LYS A 116 -2.06 2.16 13.33
CA LYS A 116 -1.24 2.86 14.32
C LYS A 116 0.25 2.55 14.20
N GLY A 117 0.60 1.53 13.41
CA GLY A 117 1.98 1.21 13.08
C GLY A 117 2.72 2.37 12.43
N LYS A 118 4.04 2.36 12.58
CA LYS A 118 4.95 3.38 12.04
C LYS A 118 5.97 2.73 11.12
N THR A 119 6.65 3.52 10.31
CA THR A 119 7.82 3.06 9.57
C THR A 119 9.00 2.83 10.51
N GLU A 120 10.05 2.15 10.03
CA GLU A 120 11.32 2.01 10.75
C GLU A 120 11.99 3.36 11.07
N GLN A 121 11.61 4.44 10.38
CA GLN A 121 12.06 5.81 10.64
C GLN A 121 11.07 6.60 11.54
N GLY A 122 10.10 5.92 12.17
CA GLY A 122 9.18 6.52 13.12
C GLY A 122 8.00 7.31 12.53
N ILE A 123 7.84 7.31 11.20
CA ILE A 123 6.76 8.04 10.51
C ILE A 123 5.50 7.17 10.45
N GLY A 124 4.38 7.71 10.91
CA GLY A 124 3.06 7.07 10.88
C GLY A 124 1.97 7.99 10.35
N LEU A 125 0.79 7.42 10.11
CA LEU A 125 -0.37 8.20 9.67
C LEU A 125 -0.67 9.36 10.64
N GLY A 126 -0.96 10.54 10.09
CA GLY A 126 -1.18 11.77 10.86
C GLY A 126 0.07 12.58 11.15
N ASP A 127 1.28 12.05 10.95
CA ASP A 127 2.51 12.84 11.01
C ASP A 127 2.53 13.88 9.89
N THR A 128 3.30 14.94 10.11
CA THR A 128 3.38 16.09 9.22
C THR A 128 4.41 15.88 8.11
N ARG A 129 4.24 16.60 7.01
CA ARG A 129 5.22 16.67 5.91
C ARG A 129 6.61 17.11 6.40
N LYS A 130 6.68 17.99 7.40
CA LYS A 130 7.95 18.38 8.06
C LYS A 130 8.67 17.16 8.64
N GLN A 131 7.98 16.33 9.41
CA GLN A 131 8.55 15.12 10.02
C GLN A 131 9.05 14.13 8.94
N ILE A 132 8.35 14.03 7.80
CA ILE A 132 8.84 13.21 6.68
C ILE A 132 10.16 13.77 6.12
N LYS A 133 10.29 15.09 5.95
CA LYS A 133 11.55 15.71 5.49
C LYS A 133 12.69 15.40 6.44
N GLU A 134 12.44 15.49 7.74
CA GLU A 134 13.44 15.21 8.77
C GLU A 134 13.89 13.74 8.73
N ALA A 135 12.95 12.80 8.56
CA ALA A 135 13.25 11.36 8.55
C ALA A 135 13.79 10.82 7.20
N TYR A 136 13.31 11.36 6.07
CA TYR A 136 13.58 10.80 4.74
C TYR A 136 14.35 11.73 3.80
N GLY A 137 14.48 13.02 4.14
CA GLY A 137 14.98 14.07 3.27
C GLY A 137 13.93 14.55 2.26
N ASN A 138 14.32 15.46 1.38
CA ASN A 138 13.47 15.90 0.27
C ASN A 138 13.37 14.81 -0.81
N PRO A 139 12.19 14.60 -1.42
CA PRO A 139 12.05 13.67 -2.53
C PRO A 139 12.84 14.17 -3.75
N LYS A 140 13.62 13.29 -4.38
CA LYS A 140 14.51 13.67 -5.51
C LYS A 140 13.76 13.96 -6.82
N ARG A 141 12.56 13.40 -6.98
CA ARG A 141 11.81 13.42 -8.25
C ARG A 141 10.41 14.02 -8.14
N SER A 142 9.99 14.40 -6.94
CA SER A 142 8.68 15.00 -6.72
C SER A 142 8.87 16.50 -6.53
N PRO A 143 8.16 17.36 -7.28
CA PRO A 143 8.11 18.78 -6.96
C PRO A 143 7.73 18.98 -5.49
N THR A 144 8.34 19.96 -4.84
CA THR A 144 8.13 20.30 -3.42
C THR A 144 6.70 20.69 -3.10
N ASN A 145 5.84 20.93 -4.08
CA ASN A 145 4.41 21.25 -3.92
C ASN A 145 3.48 20.14 -4.41
N THR A 146 3.88 18.88 -4.29
CA THR A 146 3.03 17.72 -4.61
C THR A 146 2.38 17.13 -3.36
N TRP A 147 1.14 16.68 -3.53
CA TRP A 147 0.37 15.93 -2.52
C TRP A 147 0.95 14.53 -2.27
N GLN A 148 1.76 14.01 -3.18
CA GLN A 148 2.46 12.73 -3.08
C GLN A 148 3.98 12.92 -3.03
N TRP A 149 4.61 12.35 -2.01
CA TRP A 149 6.07 12.28 -1.89
C TRP A 149 6.56 10.85 -2.00
N SER A 150 7.33 10.58 -3.04
CA SER A 150 7.83 9.24 -3.35
C SER A 150 9.34 9.14 -3.11
N TYR A 151 9.75 8.04 -2.49
CA TYR A 151 11.14 7.66 -2.28
C TYR A 151 11.39 6.29 -2.93
N PRO A 152 11.51 6.20 -4.28
CA PRO A 152 11.56 4.94 -5.00
C PRO A 152 12.67 3.99 -4.52
N LYS A 153 13.87 4.51 -4.27
CA LYS A 153 15.01 3.73 -3.75
C LYS A 153 14.76 3.10 -2.38
N LYS A 154 13.83 3.66 -1.61
CA LYS A 154 13.41 3.16 -0.29
C LYS A 154 12.13 2.33 -0.39
N GLY A 155 11.43 2.29 -1.52
CA GLY A 155 10.18 1.54 -1.68
C GLY A 155 9.02 2.06 -0.83
N ILE A 156 8.97 3.38 -0.58
CA ILE A 156 7.87 4.03 0.15
C ILE A 156 7.43 5.34 -0.51
N SER A 157 6.13 5.63 -0.46
CA SER A 157 5.58 6.96 -0.74
C SER A 157 4.53 7.37 0.29
N PHE A 158 4.37 8.67 0.46
CA PHE A 158 3.42 9.29 1.38
C PHE A 158 2.45 10.15 0.59
N GLU A 159 1.17 10.10 0.93
CA GLU A 159 0.13 10.94 0.31
C GLU A 159 -0.56 11.79 1.39
N ILE A 160 -0.73 13.07 1.06
CA ILE A 160 -1.43 14.07 1.86
C ILE A 160 -2.83 14.23 1.27
N ASP A 161 -3.84 14.33 2.13
CA ASP A 161 -5.23 14.58 1.74
C ASP A 161 -5.44 16.07 1.47
N LYS A 162 -4.97 16.52 0.30
CA LYS A 162 -5.23 17.84 -0.26
C LYS A 162 -5.84 17.72 -1.64
N LYS A 163 -6.69 18.67 -2.02
CA LYS A 163 -7.24 18.70 -3.37
C LYS A 163 -6.13 19.08 -4.35
N TYR A 164 -6.24 18.58 -5.57
CA TYR A 164 -5.34 18.97 -6.65
C TYR A 164 -5.37 20.49 -6.84
N GLY A 165 -4.20 21.13 -6.81
CA GLY A 165 -4.05 22.58 -6.93
C GLY A 165 -3.94 23.32 -5.59
N ASP A 166 -4.27 22.70 -4.46
CA ASP A 166 -4.08 23.33 -3.15
C ASP A 166 -2.59 23.41 -2.80
N PRO A 167 -2.11 24.53 -2.23
CA PRO A 167 -0.75 24.64 -1.77
C PRO A 167 -0.49 23.66 -0.62
N VAL A 168 0.59 22.90 -0.75
CA VAL A 168 1.03 21.94 0.25
C VAL A 168 1.99 22.62 1.23
N GLN A 169 1.71 22.46 2.52
CA GLN A 169 2.45 23.07 3.63
C GLN A 169 3.16 22.00 4.47
N ASP A 170 4.17 22.41 5.21
CA ASP A 170 4.94 21.52 6.08
C ASP A 170 4.14 20.99 7.28
N SER A 171 3.06 21.68 7.65
CA SER A 171 2.09 21.27 8.67
C SER A 171 1.07 20.24 8.16
N ASP A 172 0.99 20.00 6.86
CA ASP A 172 0.01 19.07 6.29
C ASP A 172 0.31 17.65 6.72
N ARG A 173 -0.76 16.91 7.05
CA ARG A 173 -0.67 15.56 7.63
C ARG A 173 -0.82 14.48 6.57
N ILE A 174 -0.04 13.42 6.73
CA ILE A 174 -0.16 12.25 5.87
C ILE A 174 -1.43 11.46 6.17
N LYS A 175 -2.09 11.03 5.10
CA LYS A 175 -3.31 10.24 5.16
C LYS A 175 -3.14 8.88 4.51
N THR A 176 -2.12 8.71 3.67
CA THR A 176 -1.75 7.42 3.09
C THR A 176 -0.24 7.19 3.21
N ILE A 177 0.14 5.96 3.55
CA ILE A 177 1.48 5.44 3.33
C ILE A 177 1.37 4.27 2.35
N VAL A 178 2.19 4.28 1.31
CA VAL A 178 2.27 3.23 0.29
C VAL A 178 3.65 2.59 0.35
N ILE A 179 3.70 1.26 0.33
CA ILE A 179 4.94 0.49 0.27
C ILE A 179 4.88 -0.43 -0.94
N SER A 180 5.89 -0.33 -1.79
CA SER A 180 6.01 -1.10 -3.02
C SER A 180 7.48 -1.27 -3.40
N LYS A 181 7.82 -2.41 -4.02
CA LYS A 181 9.16 -2.62 -4.61
C LYS A 181 9.31 -1.94 -5.98
N ASP A 182 8.19 -1.52 -6.57
CA ASP A 182 8.11 -1.05 -7.94
C ASP A 182 7.63 0.40 -8.02
N LEU A 183 7.93 1.21 -6.99
CA LEU A 183 7.67 2.65 -7.06
C LEU A 183 8.47 3.25 -8.22
N ARG A 184 7.76 3.92 -9.13
CA ARG A 184 8.32 4.59 -10.31
C ARG A 184 8.72 6.03 -9.96
#